data_AF-A0A7D3Y987-F1
#
_entry.id   AF-A0A7D3Y987-F1
#
_cell.length_a   1.000
_cell.length_b   1.000
_cell.length_c   1.000
_cell.angle_alpha   90.00
_cell.angle_beta   90.00
_cell.angle_gamma   90.00
#
_symmetry.space_group_name_H-M   'P 1'
#
loop_
_entity.id
_entity.type
_entity.pdbx_description
1 polymer ?
#
loop_
_entity_poly.entity_id
_entity_poly.type
_entity_poly.pdbx_seq_one_letter_code
_entity_poly.pdbx_strand_id
1 'polypeptide(L)'
;MMRLDRDSGEASECLNCGRHVSESFCRVHGDEQDRAHRCLGCDCFRRVSKGSAADVAVDLVDPQDDPNRNRGQRVGAARTDGGSR
;
A
#
# COMPACT_ATOMS: atom_id res chain seq x y z
N MET A 1 39.15 4.79 -0.16
CA MET A 1 37.91 4.41 -0.88
C MET A 1 36.83 4.20 0.16
N MET A 2 36.09 5.25 0.52
CA MET A 2 34.96 5.12 1.44
C MET A 2 33.86 4.38 0.68
N ARG A 3 33.58 3.14 1.10
CA ARG A 3 32.33 2.49 0.72
C ARG A 3 31.25 3.32 1.40
N LEU A 4 30.32 3.84 0.60
CA LEU A 4 29.05 4.33 1.13
C LEU A 4 28.35 3.07 1.63
N ASP A 5 28.61 2.70 2.87
CA ASP A 5 27.71 1.87 3.67
C ASP A 5 26.43 2.70 3.77
N ARG A 6 25.62 2.64 2.70
CA ARG A 6 24.25 3.12 2.68
C ARG A 6 23.64 2.41 3.86
N ASP A 7 23.37 3.19 4.90
CA ASP A 7 22.62 2.78 6.08
C ASP A 7 21.54 1.84 5.58
N SER A 8 21.81 0.56 5.75
CA SER A 8 20.91 -0.50 5.34
C SER A 8 19.94 -0.56 6.50
N GLY A 9 19.17 0.53 6.69
CA GLY A 9 18.01 0.53 7.55
C GLY A 9 17.20 -0.65 7.05
N GLU A 10 17.23 -1.73 7.83
CA GLU A 10 16.93 -3.08 7.40
C GLU A 10 15.68 -3.04 6.53
N ALA A 11 15.86 -3.39 5.25
CA ALA A 11 14.80 -3.38 4.25
C ALA A 11 13.62 -4.17 4.82
N SER A 12 12.60 -3.45 5.29
CA SER A 12 11.45 -4.08 5.91
C SER A 12 10.52 -4.52 4.79
N GLU A 13 9.87 -5.66 4.96
CA GLU A 13 8.97 -6.22 3.95
C GLU A 13 7.54 -6.19 4.47
N CYS A 14 6.60 -5.92 3.56
CA CYS A 14 5.19 -6.06 3.86
C CYS A 14 4.87 -7.55 4.09
N LEU A 15 4.35 -7.88 5.27
CA LEU A 15 4.08 -9.28 5.64
C LEU A 15 3.01 -9.95 4.77
N ASN A 16 2.15 -9.18 4.11
CA ASN A 16 1.13 -9.70 3.20
C ASN A 16 1.63 -9.96 1.76
N CYS A 17 2.64 -9.22 1.26
CA CYS A 17 3.04 -9.34 -0.16
C CYS A 17 4.55 -9.43 -0.41
N GLY A 18 5.39 -9.37 0.63
CA GLY A 18 6.85 -9.41 0.54
C GLY A 18 7.49 -8.17 -0.12
N ARG A 19 6.70 -7.15 -0.49
CA ARG A 19 7.25 -5.94 -1.11
C ARG A 19 7.97 -5.09 -0.08
N HIS A 20 9.12 -4.53 -0.47
CA HIS A 20 9.87 -3.57 0.31
C HIS A 20 8.98 -2.40 0.79
N VAL A 21 9.09 -2.09 2.08
CA VAL A 21 8.52 -0.92 2.76
C VAL A 21 9.64 -0.21 3.50
N SER A 22 9.58 1.12 3.57
CA SER A 22 10.60 1.88 4.31
C SER A 22 10.43 1.68 5.82
N GLU A 23 11.52 1.78 6.56
CA GLU A 23 11.49 1.78 8.02
C GLU A 23 10.58 2.89 8.58
N SER A 24 10.63 4.09 7.97
CA SER A 24 9.75 5.20 8.36
C SER A 24 8.26 4.88 8.13
N PHE A 25 7.93 4.09 7.10
CA PHE A 25 6.56 3.63 6.90
C PHE A 25 6.14 2.69 8.03
N CYS A 26 7.01 1.75 8.41
CA CYS A 26 6.72 0.79 9.47
C CYS A 26 6.61 1.46 10.85
N ARG A 27 7.46 2.46 11.14
CA ARG A 27 7.37 3.24 12.38
C ARG A 27 6.06 4.02 12.55
N VAL A 28 5.47 4.48 11.45
CA VAL A 28 4.26 5.33 11.50
C VAL A 28 2.98 4.52 11.35
N HIS A 29 3.03 3.43 10.58
CA HIS A 29 1.84 2.69 10.17
C HIS A 29 1.88 1.19 10.50
N GLY A 30 3.03 0.67 10.93
CA GLY A 30 3.18 -0.71 11.36
C GLY A 30 2.62 -0.95 12.76
N ASP A 31 2.73 -2.20 13.19
CA ASP A 31 2.33 -2.63 14.52
C ASP A 31 3.32 -2.18 15.62
N GLU A 32 3.10 -2.66 16.85
CA GLU A 32 3.91 -2.35 18.03
C GLU A 32 5.40 -2.79 17.89
N GLN A 33 5.72 -3.57 16.86
CA GLN A 33 7.06 -4.09 16.57
C GLN A 33 7.67 -3.41 15.33
N ASP A 34 7.09 -2.29 14.87
CA ASP A 34 7.45 -1.63 13.62
C ASP A 34 7.37 -2.59 12.41
N ARG A 35 6.32 -3.43 12.33
CA ARG A 35 6.10 -4.34 11.19
C ARG A 35 4.84 -3.96 10.41
N ALA A 36 4.98 -3.85 9.09
CA ALA A 36 3.86 -3.54 8.21
C ALA A 36 3.18 -4.83 7.69
N HIS A 37 1.94 -5.06 8.13
CA HIS A 37 1.10 -6.15 7.62
C HIS A 37 0.60 -5.86 6.21
N ARG A 38 0.30 -4.59 5.89
CA ARG A 38 -0.12 -4.15 4.55
C ARG A 38 0.64 -2.90 4.09
N CYS A 39 1.12 -2.90 2.85
CA CYS A 39 1.70 -1.72 2.21
C CYS A 39 0.66 -0.96 1.37
N LEU A 40 1.01 0.24 0.87
CA LEU A 40 0.17 1.03 -0.04
C LEU A 40 -0.11 0.36 -1.42
N GLY A 41 0.53 -0.77 -1.71
CA GLY A 41 0.19 -1.62 -2.85
C GLY A 41 -0.89 -2.67 -2.52
N CYS A 42 -0.96 -3.12 -1.27
CA CYS A 42 -2.01 -4.02 -0.80
C CYS A 42 -3.26 -3.26 -0.38
N ASP A 43 -3.10 -2.06 0.17
CA ASP A 43 -4.17 -1.26 0.75
C ASP A 43 -4.17 0.17 0.19
N CYS A 44 -5.17 0.96 0.58
CA CYS A 44 -5.28 2.37 0.26
C CYS A 44 -4.87 3.25 1.46
N PHE A 45 -4.35 4.44 1.16
CA PHE A 45 -3.89 5.38 2.19
C PHE A 45 -4.95 5.65 3.27
N ARG A 46 -6.23 5.76 2.90
CA ARG A 46 -7.32 6.03 3.86
C ARG A 46 -7.49 4.93 4.93
N ARG A 47 -7.23 3.66 4.59
CA ARG A 47 -7.26 2.55 5.55
C ARG A 47 -5.96 2.48 6.35
N VAL A 48 -4.82 2.69 5.68
CA VAL A 48 -3.50 2.73 6.33
C VAL A 48 -3.41 3.82 7.39
N SER A 49 -3.93 5.03 7.12
CA SER A 49 -4.00 6.11 8.11
C SER A 49 -4.93 5.80 9.29
N LYS A 50 -5.79 4.79 9.20
CA LYS A 50 -6.64 4.29 10.28
C LYS A 50 -6.07 3.04 10.97
N GLY A 51 -4.87 2.60 10.59
CA GLY A 51 -4.17 1.49 11.23
C GLY A 51 -4.24 0.14 10.50
N SER A 52 -4.79 0.06 9.27
CA SER A 52 -4.89 -1.23 8.58
C SER A 52 -3.54 -1.89 8.25
N ALA A 53 -2.45 -1.11 8.21
CA ALA A 53 -1.10 -1.62 8.05
C ALA A 53 -0.52 -2.24 9.34
N ALA A 54 -1.15 -1.98 10.49
CA ALA A 54 -0.80 -2.49 11.82
C ALA A 54 -1.72 -3.65 12.26
N ASP A 55 -2.38 -4.32 11.31
CA ASP A 55 -3.39 -5.37 11.55
C ASP A 55 -4.63 -4.89 12.34
N VAL A 56 -4.86 -3.58 12.40
CA VAL A 56 -6.06 -3.01 13.02
C VAL A 56 -7.25 -3.14 12.08
N ALA A 57 -8.36 -3.68 12.59
CA ALA A 57 -9.61 -3.73 11.87
C ALA A 57 -10.16 -2.31 11.62
N VAL A 58 -10.32 -1.95 10.35
CA VAL A 58 -10.83 -0.64 9.93
C VAL A 58 -12.23 -0.80 9.31
N ASP A 59 -13.19 0.02 9.75
CA ASP A 59 -14.53 0.12 9.17
C ASP A 59 -14.51 0.88 7.82
N LEU A 60 -13.84 0.26 6.85
CA LEU A 60 -13.74 0.64 5.44
C LEU A 60 -13.50 -0.65 4.64
N VAL A 61 -14.22 -0.80 3.53
CA VAL A 61 -14.11 -1.95 2.61
C VAL A 61 -12.66 -2.18 2.19
N ASP A 62 -12.20 -3.44 2.25
CA ASP A 62 -10.85 -3.81 1.84
C ASP A 62 -10.71 -3.74 0.31
N PRO A 63 -9.61 -3.16 -0.22
CA PRO A 63 -9.30 -3.23 -1.64
C PRO A 63 -9.18 -4.66 -2.21
N GLN A 64 -8.94 -5.68 -1.38
CA GLN A 64 -8.98 -7.09 -1.80
C GLN A 64 -10.41 -7.58 -2.06
N ASP A 65 -11.39 -7.08 -1.29
CA ASP A 65 -12.80 -7.42 -1.45
C ASP A 65 -13.43 -6.66 -2.63
N ASP A 66 -12.99 -5.41 -2.85
CA ASP A 66 -13.46 -4.57 -3.96
C ASP A 66 -12.29 -3.88 -4.70
N PRO A 67 -11.60 -4.60 -5.61
CA PRO A 67 -10.41 -4.10 -6.30
C PRO A 67 -10.70 -2.96 -7.29
N ASN A 68 -11.97 -2.71 -7.63
CA ASN A 68 -12.36 -1.65 -8.56
C ASN A 68 -12.74 -0.34 -7.86
N ARG A 69 -12.82 -0.32 -6.53
CA ARG A 69 -13.18 0.88 -5.75
C ARG A 69 -12.22 2.06 -5.96
N ASN A 70 -10.93 1.80 -6.18
CA ASN A 70 -9.92 2.84 -6.45
C ASN A 70 -9.72 3.15 -7.93
N ARG A 71 -10.43 2.47 -8.84
CA ARG A 71 -10.26 2.68 -10.29
C ARG A 71 -11.04 3.90 -10.83
N GLY A 72 -11.91 4.50 -10.02
CA GLY A 72 -12.75 5.63 -10.42
C GLY A 72 -13.95 5.21 -11.27
N GLN A 73 -14.97 6.07 -11.36
CA GLN A 73 -16.27 5.79 -12.02
C GLN A 73 -16.15 5.34 -13.49
N ARG A 74 -15.03 5.61 -14.16
CA ARG A 74 -14.87 5.46 -15.62
C ARG A 74 -14.36 4.10 -16.09
N VAL A 75 -14.08 3.15 -15.21
CA VAL A 75 -13.48 1.86 -15.64
C VAL A 75 -14.47 0.82 -16.19
N GLY A 76 -15.76 1.15 -16.25
CA GLY A 76 -16.78 0.31 -16.89
C GLY A 76 -17.59 0.98 -18.00
N ALA A 77 -17.52 2.30 -18.15
CA ALA A 77 -18.36 3.05 -19.08
C ALA A 77 -17.50 3.77 -20.12
N ALA A 78 -17.67 3.36 -21.37
CA ALA A 78 -17.05 3.88 -22.60
C ALA A 78 -15.60 3.44 -22.84
N ARG A 79 -15.45 2.38 -23.65
CA ARG A 79 -14.40 2.41 -24.67
C ARG A 79 -14.79 3.53 -25.64
N THR A 80 -14.12 4.67 -25.57
CA THR A 80 -14.20 5.65 -26.66
C THR A 80 -13.53 5.01 -27.87
N ASP A 81 -14.34 4.58 -28.81
CA ASP A 81 -13.99 4.35 -30.20
C ASP A 81 -13.43 5.67 -30.75
N GLY A 82 -12.10 5.79 -30.77
CA GLY A 82 -11.44 6.98 -31.31
C GLY A 82 -12.06 7.36 -32.64
N GLY A 83 -12.70 8.55 -32.68
CA GLY A 83 -13.59 8.99 -33.74
C GLY A 83 -13.01 8.78 -35.14
N SER A 84 -13.85 8.26 -36.03
CA SER A 84 -13.51 8.09 -37.44
C SER A 84 -13.38 9.46 -38.12
N ARG A 85 -12.25 9.63 -38.82
CA ARG A 85 -11.85 10.84 -39.54
C ARG A 85 -12.69 11.07 -40.80
#